data_AF-A0A7X8VLN6-F1
#
_entry.id   AF-A0A7X8VLN6-F1
#
_cell.length_a   1.000
_cell.length_b   1.000
_cell.length_c   1.000
_cell.angle_alpha   90.00
_cell.angle_beta   90.00
_cell.angle_gamma   90.00
#
_symmetry.space_group_name_H-M   'P 1'
#
loop_
_entity.id
_entity.type
_entity.pdbx_description
1 polymer ?
#
loop_
_entity_poly.entity_id
_entity_poly.type
_entity_poly.pdbx_seq_one_letter_code
_entity_poly.pdbx_strand_id
1 'polypeptide(L)'
;MSHIDDLSQLGTSTWLDDLSRDRISSGNLQQVIDEKSIVGVTTNPAIFAAAMSKGNAYDDQISQLKAAGASVDEAVYAMSIDDVRDACDLFTGVYES
;
A
#
# COMPACT_ATOMS: atom_id res chain seq x y z
N MET A 1 23.41 4.41 1.45
CA MET A 1 23.98 3.16 0.91
C MET A 1 23.77 2.06 1.92
N SER A 2 22.74 1.25 1.69
CA SER A 2 22.32 0.08 2.47
C SER A 2 22.57 -1.20 1.66
N HIS A 3 22.39 -2.36 2.28
CA HIS A 3 22.45 -3.63 1.55
C HIS A 3 21.38 -3.78 0.46
N ILE A 4 20.29 -2.99 0.53
CA ILE A 4 19.30 -2.94 -0.56
C ILE A 4 19.85 -2.19 -1.77
N ASP A 5 20.67 -1.15 -1.55
CA ASP A 5 21.36 -0.45 -2.64
C ASP A 5 22.39 -1.36 -3.32
N ASP A 6 23.12 -2.17 -2.53
CA ASP A 6 24.05 -3.16 -3.07
C ASP A 6 23.31 -4.19 -3.95
N LEU A 7 22.13 -4.66 -3.50
CA LEU A 7 21.30 -5.60 -4.26
C LEU A 7 20.79 -4.99 -5.58
N SER A 8 20.43 -3.71 -5.57
CA SER A 8 20.04 -2.96 -6.77
C SER A 8 21.20 -2.85 -7.77
N GLN A 9 22.42 -2.56 -7.29
CA GLN A 9 23.62 -2.51 -8.14
C GLN A 9 23.95 -3.87 -8.79
N LEU A 10 23.56 -4.98 -8.14
CA LEU A 10 23.64 -6.33 -8.72
C LEU A 10 22.54 -6.64 -9.75
N GLY A 11 21.59 -5.72 -9.96
CA GLY A 11 20.52 -5.84 -10.95
C GLY A 11 19.20 -6.37 -10.41
N THR A 12 19.01 -6.44 -9.08
CA THR A 12 17.76 -6.92 -8.46
C THR A 12 16.99 -5.79 -7.78
N SER A 13 15.75 -5.57 -8.22
CA SER A 13 14.83 -4.60 -7.62
C SER A 13 14.15 -5.16 -6.38
N THR A 14 14.00 -4.35 -5.32
CA THR A 14 13.35 -4.77 -4.07
C THR A 14 11.96 -4.18 -3.96
N TRP A 15 10.96 -5.04 -3.77
CA TRP A 15 9.55 -4.66 -3.59
C TRP A 15 9.09 -5.00 -2.16
N LEU A 16 8.12 -4.23 -1.66
CA LEU A 16 7.47 -4.48 -0.38
C LEU A 16 6.24 -5.37 -0.58
N ASP A 17 6.18 -6.51 0.13
CA ASP A 17 5.05 -7.45 0.10
C ASP A 17 3.98 -7.13 1.16
N ASP A 18 3.55 -5.86 1.19
CA ASP A 18 2.49 -5.37 2.09
C ASP A 18 2.05 -3.97 1.67
N LEU A 19 0.78 -3.84 1.31
CA LEU A 19 0.10 -2.55 1.16
C LEU A 19 -1.07 -2.48 2.14
N SER A 20 -0.99 -1.52 3.06
CA SER A 20 -2.08 -1.17 3.98
C SER A 20 -2.25 0.34 4.05
N ARG A 21 -3.49 0.77 4.27
CA ARG A 21 -3.84 2.18 4.43
C ARG A 21 -3.07 2.89 5.53
N ASP A 22 -2.74 2.17 6.60
CA ASP A 22 -1.93 2.71 7.70
C ASP A 22 -0.53 3.12 7.22
N ARG A 23 0.12 2.32 6.37
CA ARG A 23 1.43 2.68 5.80
C ARG A 23 1.36 3.93 4.92
N ILE A 24 0.28 4.08 4.16
CA ILE A 24 0.06 5.25 3.30
C ILE A 24 -0.16 6.50 4.18
N SER A 25 -1.18 6.45 5.04
CA SER A 25 -1.62 7.59 5.86
C SER A 25 -0.61 8.03 6.93
N SER A 26 0.19 7.10 7.46
CA SER A 26 1.28 7.43 8.39
C SER A 26 2.52 8.03 7.71
N GLY A 27 2.58 8.02 6.39
CA GLY A 27 3.78 8.40 5.61
C GLY A 27 4.87 7.33 5.59
N ASN A 28 4.63 6.15 6.19
CA ASN A 28 5.60 5.07 6.18
C ASN A 28 5.93 4.56 4.76
N LEU A 29 4.95 4.52 3.85
CA LEU A 29 5.18 4.07 2.48
C LEU A 29 6.16 5.01 1.75
N GLN A 30 5.98 6.33 1.89
CA GLN A 30 6.93 7.31 1.36
C GLN A 30 8.32 7.14 2.01
N GLN A 31 8.37 6.96 3.33
CA GLN A 31 9.63 6.76 4.04
C GLN A 31 10.41 5.54 3.51
N VAL A 32 9.75 4.41 3.25
CA VAL A 32 10.45 3.22 2.75
C VAL A 32 10.90 3.36 1.30
N ILE A 33 10.20 4.17 0.49
CA ILE A 33 10.66 4.55 -0.86
C ILE A 33 11.95 5.36 -0.74
N ASP A 34 11.93 6.43 0.07
CA ASP A 34 13.02 7.39 0.15
C ASP A 34 14.27 6.85 0.89
N GLU A 35 14.07 6.08 1.95
CA GLU A 35 15.15 5.71 2.88
C GLU A 35 15.60 4.24 2.75
N LYS A 36 14.78 3.38 2.15
CA LYS A 36 15.04 1.92 2.10
C LYS A 36 15.14 1.34 0.71
N SER A 37 15.14 2.19 -0.32
CA SER A 37 15.34 1.78 -1.71
C SER A 37 14.30 0.76 -2.19
N ILE A 38 13.07 0.89 -1.70
CA ILE A 38 11.91 0.12 -2.15
C ILE A 38 11.37 0.77 -3.41
N VAL A 39 11.25 -0.02 -4.48
CA VAL A 39 10.88 0.47 -5.83
C VAL A 39 9.57 -0.14 -6.35
N GLY A 40 8.80 -0.77 -5.47
CA GLY A 40 7.48 -1.30 -5.80
C GLY A 40 6.80 -1.92 -4.59
N VAL A 41 5.50 -2.19 -4.72
CA VAL A 41 4.68 -2.79 -3.66
C VAL A 41 3.67 -3.76 -4.26
N THR A 42 3.24 -4.75 -3.47
CA THR A 42 2.16 -5.66 -3.84
C THR A 42 1.04 -5.66 -2.80
N THR A 43 -0.18 -5.85 -3.27
CA THR A 43 -1.30 -6.22 -2.39
C THR A 43 -1.22 -7.70 -2.06
N ASN A 44 -1.64 -8.08 -0.85
CA ASN A 44 -1.81 -9.47 -0.45
C ASN A 44 -3.14 -9.61 0.32
N PRO A 45 -4.09 -10.46 -0.11
CA PRO A 45 -5.40 -10.59 0.54
C PRO A 45 -5.34 -10.86 2.05
N ALA A 46 -4.36 -11.66 2.51
CA ALA A 46 -4.22 -11.99 3.93
C ALA A 46 -3.82 -10.76 4.77
N ILE A 47 -2.93 -9.93 4.22
CA ILE A 47 -2.49 -8.69 4.87
C ILE A 47 -3.60 -7.64 4.83
N PHE A 48 -4.32 -7.52 3.72
CA PHE A 48 -5.46 -6.62 3.59
C PHE A 48 -6.56 -6.95 4.62
N ALA A 49 -6.91 -8.23 4.74
CA ALA A 49 -7.86 -8.70 5.74
C ALA A 49 -7.40 -8.37 7.18
N ALA A 50 -6.11 -8.54 7.47
CA ALA A 50 -5.54 -8.20 8.77
C ALA A 50 -5.59 -6.68 9.03
N ALA A 51 -5.29 -5.85 8.03
CA ALA A 51 -5.31 -4.39 8.14
C ALA A 51 -6.75 -3.85 8.32
N MET A 52 -7.73 -4.46 7.67
CA MET A 52 -9.15 -4.11 7.85
C MET A 52 -9.69 -4.57 9.21
N SER A 53 -9.17 -5.68 9.75
CA SER A 53 -9.66 -6.25 11.02
C SER A 53 -8.93 -5.71 12.25
N LYS A 54 -7.80 -5.02 12.08
CA LYS A 54 -6.95 -4.52 13.16
C LYS A 54 -6.73 -3.02 12.99
N GLY A 55 -6.98 -2.27 14.07
CA GLY A 55 -6.89 -0.81 14.03
C GLY A 55 -8.15 -0.18 13.47
N ASN A 56 -8.05 1.08 13.05
CA ASN A 56 -9.18 1.93 12.65
C ASN A 56 -8.97 2.65 11.30
N ALA A 57 -7.91 2.31 10.56
CA ALA A 57 -7.55 3.00 9.32
C ALA A 57 -8.66 2.94 8.24
N TYR A 58 -9.53 1.94 8.30
CA TYR A 58 -10.62 1.74 7.33
C TYR A 58 -12.00 2.18 7.85
N ASP A 59 -12.13 2.58 9.11
CA ASP A 59 -13.43 2.80 9.78
C ASP A 59 -14.32 3.83 9.05
N ASP A 60 -13.71 4.92 8.59
CA ASP A 60 -14.42 5.99 7.88
C ASP A 60 -14.98 5.51 6.54
N GLN A 61 -14.16 4.82 5.73
CA GLN A 61 -14.62 4.31 4.44
C GLN A 61 -15.60 3.15 4.60
N ILE A 62 -15.40 2.28 5.60
CA ILE A 62 -16.37 1.23 5.95
C ILE A 62 -17.72 1.85 6.32
N SER A 63 -17.71 2.95 7.08
CA SER A 63 -18.94 3.66 7.46
C SER A 63 -19.65 4.26 6.24
N GLN A 64 -18.90 4.84 5.30
CA GLN A 64 -19.44 5.37 4.04
C GLN A 64 -20.03 4.27 3.15
N LEU A 65 -19.28 3.18 2.94
CA LEU A 65 -19.71 2.04 2.12
C LEU A 65 -20.96 1.36 2.71
N LYS A 66 -21.01 1.23 4.04
CA LYS A 66 -22.19 0.74 4.75
C LYS A 66 -23.40 1.65 4.54
N ALA A 67 -23.22 2.97 4.64
CA ALA A 67 -24.30 3.94 4.41
C ALA A 67 -24.80 3.90 2.96
N ALA A 68 -23.91 3.59 2.00
CA ALA A 68 -24.25 3.42 0.59
C ALA A 68 -24.89 2.06 0.26
N GLY A 69 -24.95 1.11 1.20
CA GLY A 69 -25.52 -0.22 1.00
C GLY A 69 -24.63 -1.16 0.17
N ALA A 70 -23.31 -0.94 0.16
CA ALA A 70 -22.36 -1.79 -0.56
C ALA A 70 -22.37 -3.23 -0.04
N SER A 71 -22.27 -4.19 -0.96
CA SER A 71 -21.97 -5.58 -0.65
C SER A 71 -20.53 -5.75 -0.15
N VAL A 72 -20.22 -6.93 0.41
CA VAL A 72 -18.86 -7.24 0.89
C VAL A 72 -17.84 -7.16 -0.24
N ASP A 73 -18.16 -7.72 -1.41
CA ASP A 73 -17.26 -7.73 -2.57
C ASP A 73 -17.01 -6.31 -3.08
N GLU A 74 -18.06 -5.47 -3.18
CA GLU A 74 -17.92 -4.06 -3.56
C GLU A 74 -17.08 -3.28 -2.56
N ALA A 75 -17.26 -3.53 -1.25
CA ALA A 75 -16.49 -2.86 -0.22
C ALA A 75 -15.00 -3.21 -0.29
N VAL A 76 -14.66 -4.50 -0.41
CA VAL A 76 -13.26 -4.95 -0.57
C VAL A 76 -12.65 -4.37 -1.85
N TYR A 77 -13.40 -4.37 -2.96
CA TYR A 77 -12.94 -3.83 -4.23
C TYR A 77 -12.66 -2.33 -4.15
N ALA A 78 -13.58 -1.55 -3.58
CA ALA A 78 -13.42 -0.11 -3.41
C ALA A 78 -12.21 0.23 -2.53
N MET A 79 -12.12 -0.38 -1.34
CA MET A 79 -11.02 -0.12 -0.41
C MET A 79 -9.65 -0.48 -1.01
N SER A 80 -9.54 -1.63 -1.67
CA SER A 80 -8.27 -2.08 -2.27
C SER A 80 -7.84 -1.23 -3.46
N ILE A 81 -8.78 -0.79 -4.32
CA ILE A 81 -8.47 0.11 -5.42
C ILE A 81 -7.98 1.46 -4.94
N ASP A 82 -8.62 2.02 -3.91
CA ASP A 82 -8.21 3.30 -3.36
C ASP A 82 -6.78 3.22 -2.82
N ASP A 83 -6.47 2.20 -2.02
CA ASP A 83 -5.11 2.02 -1.48
C ASP A 83 -4.08 1.79 -2.59
N VAL A 84 -4.42 0.99 -3.62
CA VAL A 84 -3.52 0.74 -4.77
C VAL A 84 -3.26 2.01 -5.57
N ARG A 85 -4.30 2.80 -5.82
CA ARG A 85 -4.19 4.06 -6.57
C ARG A 85 -3.32 5.08 -5.81
N ASP A 86 -3.54 5.23 -4.51
CA ASP A 86 -2.72 6.11 -3.68
C ASP A 86 -1.25 5.65 -3.67
N ALA A 87 -1.00 4.33 -3.65
CA ALA A 87 0.36 3.80 -3.79
C ALA A 87 0.95 4.09 -5.18
N CYS A 88 0.18 3.93 -6.26
CA CYS A 88 0.63 4.27 -7.61
C CYS A 88 1.08 5.74 -7.70
N ASP A 89 0.31 6.65 -7.11
CA ASP A 89 0.65 8.08 -7.10
C ASP A 89 2.00 8.31 -6.37
N LEU A 90 2.21 7.69 -5.20
CA LEU A 90 3.48 7.78 -4.46
C LEU A 90 4.68 7.17 -5.24
N PHE A 91 4.45 6.13 -6.04
CA PHE A 91 5.49 5.50 -6.86
C PHE A 91 5.70 6.15 -8.23
N THR A 92 4.95 7.21 -8.60
CA THR A 92 5.04 7.83 -9.94
C THR A 92 6.46 8.25 -10.29
N GLY A 93 7.19 8.87 -9.34
CA GLY A 93 8.57 9.30 -9.58
C GLY A 93 9.55 8.14 -9.81
N VAL A 94 9.29 6.97 -9.22
CA VAL A 94 10.10 5.75 -9.45
C VAL A 94 9.75 5.11 -10.80
N TYR A 95 8.48 5.17 -11.19
CA TYR A 95 8.01 4.61 -12.47
C TYR A 95 8.54 5.38 -13.68
N GLU A 96 8.63 6.71 -13.59
CA GLU A 96 9.03 7.58 -14.71
C GLU A 96 10.55 7.72 -14.88
N SER A 97 11.37 7.23 -13.95
CA SER A 97 12.83 7.42 -13.92
C SER A 97 13.65 6.43 -14.75
#